data_AF-A0A560L4N7-F1
#
_entry.id   AF-A0A560L4N7-F1
#
_cell.length_a   1.000
_cell.length_b   1.000
_cell.length_c   1.000
_cell.angle_alpha   90.00
_cell.angle_beta   90.00
_cell.angle_gamma   90.00
#
_symmetry.space_group_name_H-M   'P 1'
#
loop_
_entity.id
_entity.type
_entity.pdbx_description
1 polymer ?
#
loop_
_entity_poly.entity_id
_entity_poly.type
_entity_poly.pdbx_seq_one_letter_code
_entity_poly.pdbx_strand_id
1 'polypeptide(L)' 'MIEPGVPKYRSGQRVKTAVDVINDESFPDAPPDGVLIGAGRVGEIMRVRMHTEANVPIYLVDFGEHLIIGCFEDEIKAL' A
#
# COMPACT_ATOMS: atom_id res chain seq x y z
N MET A 1 -8.20 -19.22 -14.61
CA MET A 1 -7.69 -17.87 -14.92
C MET A 1 -8.12 -17.00 -13.76
N ILE A 2 -7.20 -16.56 -12.91
CA ILE A 2 -7.54 -15.53 -11.90
C ILE A 2 -7.66 -14.24 -12.72
N GLU A 3 -8.86 -13.69 -12.80
CA GLU A 3 -9.03 -12.37 -13.42
C GLU A 3 -8.14 -11.39 -12.64
N PRO A 4 -7.26 -10.62 -13.31
CA PRO A 4 -6.49 -9.60 -12.63
C PRO A 4 -7.45 -8.69 -11.88
N GLY A 5 -7.28 -8.60 -10.56
CA GLY A 5 -8.13 -7.75 -9.75
C GLY A 5 -8.10 -6.34 -10.33
N VAL A 6 -9.24 -5.87 -10.84
CA VAL A 6 -9.32 -4.49 -11.34
C VAL A 6 -9.03 -3.60 -10.14
N PRO A 7 -7.99 -2.75 -10.20
CA PRO A 7 -7.62 -1.95 -9.05
C PRO A 7 -8.81 -1.06 -8.70
N LYS A 8 -9.13 -0.95 -7.41
CA LYS A 8 -10.18 -0.07 -6.90
C LYS A 8 -9.76 1.39 -6.88
N TYR A 9 -8.50 1.67 -6.56
CA TYR A 9 -7.98 3.03 -6.43
C TYR A 9 -7.06 3.44 -7.60
N ARG A 10 -6.79 4.74 -7.76
CA ARG A 10 -5.98 5.30 -8.86
C ARG A 10 -4.86 6.18 -8.32
N SER A 11 -3.82 6.38 -9.13
CA SER A 11 -2.76 7.36 -8.83
C SER A 11 -3.31 8.77 -8.70
N GLY A 12 -2.77 9.56 -7.78
CA GLY A 12 -3.22 10.90 -7.41
C GLY A 12 -4.39 10.91 -6.42
N GLN A 13 -4.91 9.75 -6.02
CA GLN A 13 -5.96 9.67 -5.01
C GLN A 13 -5.37 9.68 -3.60
N ARG A 14 -5.99 10.47 -2.71
CA ARG A 14 -5.64 10.46 -1.28
C ARG A 14 -6.33 9.31 -0.58
N VAL A 15 -5.57 8.61 0.24
CA VAL A 15 -6.02 7.46 1.02
C VAL A 15 -5.56 7.59 2.47
N LYS A 16 -6.19 6.82 3.35
CA LYS A 16 -5.73 6.60 4.72
C LYS A 16 -5.49 5.12 4.96
N THR A 17 -4.52 4.79 5.80
CA THR A 17 -4.34 3.42 6.30
C THR A 17 -5.56 3.02 7.13
N ALA A 18 -6.14 1.87 6.81
CA ALA A 18 -7.27 1.28 7.52
C ALA A 18 -6.83 0.50 8.75
N VAL A 19 -5.63 -0.07 8.69
CA VAL A 19 -4.95 -0.87 9.72
C VAL A 19 -3.48 -0.44 9.80
N ASP A 20 -2.76 -0.94 10.79
CA ASP A 20 -1.30 -0.81 10.84
C ASP A 20 -0.70 -1.60 9.66
N VAL A 21 0.13 -0.94 8.86
CA VAL A 21 0.80 -1.58 7.72
C VAL A 21 2.07 -2.24 8.24
N ILE A 22 2.15 -3.55 8.07
CA ILE A 22 3.25 -4.37 8.59
C ILE A 22 4.28 -4.61 7.49
N ASN A 23 5.55 -4.68 7.88
CA ASN A 23 6.64 -4.99 6.96
C ASN A 23 6.66 -6.48 6.62
N ASP A 24 6.15 -6.81 5.44
CA ASP A 24 6.26 -8.13 4.80
C ASP A 24 7.67 -8.34 4.17
N GLU A 25 8.72 -7.91 4.86
CA GLU A 25 10.13 -7.95 4.37
C GLU A 25 10.42 -7.08 3.12
N SER A 26 9.43 -6.34 2.61
CA SER A 26 9.59 -5.44 1.47
C SER A 26 10.41 -4.18 1.77
N PHE A 27 10.54 -3.81 3.06
CA PHE A 27 11.29 -2.66 3.53
C PHE A 27 12.54 -3.10 4.31
N PRO A 28 13.75 -2.99 3.72
CA PRO A 28 14.97 -3.51 4.35
C PRO A 28 15.43 -2.70 5.58
N ASP A 29 15.02 -1.43 5.67
CA ASP A 29 15.36 -0.54 6.80
C ASP A 29 14.45 -0.74 8.03
N ALA A 30 13.36 -1.50 7.90
CA ALA A 30 12.45 -1.80 9.01
C ALA A 30 12.59 -3.26 9.46
N PRO A 31 12.35 -3.56 10.74
CA PRO A 31 12.35 -4.94 11.21
C PRO A 31 11.28 -5.77 10.48
N PRO A 32 11.53 -7.08 10.26
CA PRO A 32 10.51 -8.00 9.78
C PRO A 32 9.34 -8.03 10.78
N ASP A 33 8.11 -8.06 10.28
CA ASP A 33 6.88 -7.92 11.08
C ASP A 33 6.75 -6.59 11.87
N GLY A 34 7.61 -5.62 11.58
CA GLY A 34 7.54 -4.28 12.16
C GLY A 34 6.40 -3.46 11.56
N VAL A 35 5.79 -2.58 12.36
CA VAL A 35 4.84 -1.59 11.84
C VAL A 35 5.60 -0.54 11.03
N LEU A 36 5.38 -0.50 9.71
CA LEU A 36 5.92 0.53 8.83
C LEU A 36 5.20 1.85 9.05
N ILE A 37 3.87 1.79 9.16
CA ILE A 37 3.05 2.96 9.40
C ILE A 37 1.76 2.58 10.14
N GLY A 38 1.38 3.39 11.12
CA GLY A 38 0.17 3.14 11.91
C GLY A 38 -1.13 3.39 11.15
N ALA A 39 -2.23 2.87 11.68
CA ALA A 39 -3.58 3.09 11.17
C ALA A 39 -3.99 4.57 11.22
N GLY A 40 -4.82 4.99 10.26
CA GLY A 40 -5.35 6.34 10.16
C GLY A 40 -4.39 7.37 9.55
N ARG A 41 -3.19 6.96 9.12
CA ARG A 41 -2.22 7.84 8.46
C ARG A 41 -2.65 8.11 7.03
N VAL A 42 -2.58 9.38 6.62
CA VAL A 42 -3.01 9.83 5.30
C VAL A 42 -1.81 9.87 4.36
N GLY A 43 -1.99 9.37 3.15
CA GLY A 43 -1.01 9.43 2.07
C GLY A 43 -1.67 9.62 0.70
N GLU A 44 -0.85 9.69 -0.34
CA GLU A 44 -1.29 9.80 -1.73
C GLU A 44 -0.77 8.62 -2.55
N ILE A 45 -1.66 8.00 -3.34
CA ILE A 45 -1.24 6.92 -4.24
C ILE A 45 -0.40 7.51 -5.36
N MET A 46 0.90 7.21 -5.38
CA MET A 46 1.77 7.60 -6.47
C MET A 46 1.63 6.67 -7.68
N ARG A 47 1.47 5.37 -7.43
CA ARG A 47 1.47 4.36 -8.50
C ARG A 47 0.71 3.10 -8.07
N VAL A 48 0.04 2.46 -9.03
CA VAL A 48 -0.53 1.13 -8.85
C VAL A 48 0.33 0.13 -9.62
N ARG A 49 0.79 -0.92 -8.96
CA ARG A 49 1.47 -2.06 -9.60
C ARG A 49 0.60 -3.30 -9.45
N MET A 50 0.82 -4.29 -10.31
CA MET A 50 0.26 -5.63 -10.13
C MET A 50 1.36 -6.54 -9.62
N HIS A 51 1.10 -7.24 -8.52
CA HIS A 51 1.98 -8.32 -8.08
C HIS A 51 1.87 -9.46 -9.09
N THR A 52 2.96 -9.79 -9.78
CA THR A 52 2.93 -10.71 -10.93
C THR A 52 2.59 -12.14 -10.56
N GLU A 53 2.92 -12.57 -9.34
CA GLU A 53 2.65 -13.95 -8.86
C GLU A 53 1.27 -14.09 -8.23
N ALA A 54 0.82 -13.08 -7.48
CA ALA A 54 -0.45 -13.14 -6.73
C ALA A 54 -1.62 -12.51 -7.50
N ASN A 55 -1.33 -11.80 -8.60
CA ASN A 55 -2.30 -11.10 -9.43
C ASN A 55 -3.18 -10.09 -8.67
N VAL A 56 -2.61 -9.51 -7.61
CA VAL A 56 -3.26 -8.49 -6.75
C VAL A 56 -2.65 -7.10 -7.00
N PRO A 57 -3.47 -6.04 -6.95
CA PRO A 57 -2.97 -4.68 -7.05
C PRO A 57 -2.23 -4.27 -5.76
N ILE A 58 -1.05 -3.69 -5.94
CA ILE A 58 -0.25 -3.04 -4.90
C ILE A 58 -0.27 -1.54 -5.15
N TYR A 59 -0.70 -0.78 -4.15
CA TYR A 59 -0.80 0.66 -4.19
C TYR A 59 0.44 1.25 -3.53
N LEU A 60 1.32 1.86 -4.30
CA LEU A 60 2.45 2.63 -3.78
C LEU A 60 1.92 3.97 -3.30
N VAL A 61 1.91 4.15 -1.98
CA VAL A 61 1.41 5.35 -1.30
C VAL A 61 2.60 6.12 -0.72
N ASP A 62 2.67 7.41 -1.04
CA ASP A 62 3.57 8.35 -0.40
C ASP A 62 2.91 8.91 0.86
N PHE A 63 3.52 8.63 2.02
CA PHE A 63 3.07 9.11 3.32
C PHE A 63 3.85 10.34 3.80
N GLY A 64 4.69 10.93 2.95
CA GLY A 64 5.59 12.03 3.29
C GLY A 64 6.92 11.54 3.85
N GLU A 65 7.84 12.48 4.09
CA GLU A 65 9.17 12.20 4.69
C GLU A 65 9.98 11.13 3.93
N HIS A 66 9.79 11.04 2.60
CA HIS A 66 10.39 10.02 1.74
C HIS A 66 9.94 8.56 2.05
N LEU A 67 8.83 8.40 2.75
CA LEU A 67 8.25 7.10 3.09
C LEU A 67 7.21 6.68 2.05
N ILE A 68 7.66 5.91 1.06
CA ILE A 68 6.79 5.33 0.02
C ILE A 68 6.59 3.85 0.35
N ILE A 69 5.37 3.46 0.71
CA ILE A 69 5.04 2.09 1.12
C ILE A 69 4.09 1.47 0.09
N GLY A 70 4.31 0.20 -0.24
CA GLY A 70 3.35 -0.60 -1.01
C GLY A 70 2.28 -1.13 -0.08
N CYS A 71 1.03 -0.75 -0.29
CA CYS A 71 -0.12 -1.21 0.48
C CYS A 71 -1.04 -2.08 -0.38
N PHE A 72 -1.66 -3.07 0.24
CA PHE A 72 -2.76 -3.83 -0.35
C PHE A 72 -4.07 -3.04 -0.31
N GLU A 73 -5.06 -3.48 -1.10
CA GLU A 73 -6.36 -2.82 -1.17
C GLU A 73 -7.08 -2.73 0.18
N ASP A 74 -7.00 -3.79 0.99
CA ASP A 74 -7.65 -3.88 2.31
C ASP A 74 -6.93 -3.07 3.40
N GLU A 75 -5.67 -2.69 3.17
CA GLU A 75 -4.90 -1.89 4.12
C GLU A 75 -5.18 -0.39 4.00
N ILE A 76 -5.85 0.05 2.93
CA ILE A 76 -6.12 1.46 2.65
C ILE A 76 -7.59 1.74 2.38
N LYS A 77 -8.02 2.95 2.73
CA LYS A 77 -9.35 3.48 2.44
C LYS A 77 -9.24 4.83 1.75
N ALA A 78 -10.00 5.01 0.68
CA ALA A 78 -10.20 6.33 0.08
C ALA A 78 -10.72 7.34 1.11
N LEU A 79 -10.24 8.57 1.02
CA LEU A 79 -10.78 9.72 1.75
C LEU A 79 -11.96 10.37 1.03
#